data_AF-A0AAJ2EU88-F1
#
_entry.id   AF-A0AAJ2EU88-F1
#
_cell.length_a   1.000
_cell.length_b   1.000
_cell.length_c   1.000
_cell.angle_alpha   90.00
_cell.angle_beta   90.00
_cell.angle_gamma   90.00
#
_symmetry.space_group_name_H-M   'P 1'
#
loop_
_entity.id
_entity.type
_entity.pdbx_description
1 polymer ?
#
loop_
_entity_poly.entity_id
_entity_poly.type
_entity_poly.pdbx_seq_one_letter_code
_entity_poly.pdbx_strand_id
1 'polypeptide(L)'
;MTLNDQAGVLERILANRELHSLFQPIVSLSERRILGYEALIRGASNTPLHSPLPLYATARQAGRLSELEIAARQQSCQSFRELGLEGLLFLNVCPETLLEPAHQSGQTLKLLQRLGLSPAQVVIELTEQAPIDDFALLATALHHYRAMGFSIALDDLGAGYSSLRRWSELRPDFVKIDRHFIESIHRDQVKREFVGSILKMAEASRARVIAEGIETHEELSTLANMGVDLVQGYLLSRPSATPPREIQTLLPVIVTRSPELAEESTTIASLRIEQVAVGQDMLIPDVLERFRLQPSLNTLAVVDDDDRPVGIIHHHELSSALLKPFAHEVFARKPIARLMSQDFLATETTQSLQQVSRLLTARARQRIEEDFIITEGGRYVGVGRVMDLLRLITEQRIQQAKHANPLTQLPGNVPIQQCLTRLLDQRREAVVCYVDIDGFKPFNDLYGYAKGDEVLLCLAQTLSERLDPHQDFVGHIGGDDFLVVLGSTDWRQRLNGLMAAFQERCRHFYRSEHLEAGCFLAYDRDGRRREYPLLSLSLGVVELDQDAGKRVDASALAGLASEAKRNAKMVPGYSLHLMRA
;
A
#
# COMPACT_ATOMS: atom_id res chain seq x y z
N MET A 1 -10.48 6.95 42.98
CA MET A 1 -10.50 8.40 43.23
C MET A 1 -11.92 8.89 43.01
N THR A 2 -12.40 9.76 43.88
CA THR A 2 -13.68 10.44 43.68
C THR A 2 -13.55 11.50 42.57
N LEU A 3 -14.66 11.95 41.98
CA LEU A 3 -14.66 12.99 40.94
C LEU A 3 -14.01 14.29 41.43
N ASN A 4 -14.20 14.64 42.71
CA ASN A 4 -13.56 15.81 43.32
C ASN A 4 -12.04 15.67 43.40
N ASP A 5 -11.52 14.46 43.65
CA ASP A 5 -10.08 14.22 43.66
C ASP A 5 -9.49 14.40 42.25
N GLN A 6 -10.22 14.00 41.19
CA GLN A 6 -9.76 14.15 39.81
C GLN A 6 -9.74 15.62 39.37
N ALA A 7 -10.74 16.41 39.76
CA ALA A 7 -10.76 17.85 39.48
C ALA A 7 -9.57 18.58 40.12
N GLY A 8 -9.23 18.25 41.37
CA GLY A 8 -8.05 18.81 42.04
C GLY A 8 -6.72 18.40 41.38
N VAL A 9 -6.62 17.16 40.87
CA VAL A 9 -5.46 16.74 40.09
C VAL A 9 -5.36 17.48 38.76
N LEU A 10 -6.48 17.71 38.06
CA LEU A 10 -6.52 18.50 36.83
C LEU A 10 -6.06 19.95 37.07
N GLU A 11 -6.54 20.59 38.14
CA GLU A 11 -6.13 21.95 38.51
C GLU A 11 -4.61 22.04 38.71
N ARG A 12 -4.04 21.06 39.43
CA ARG A 12 -2.58 20.97 39.60
C ARG A 12 -1.86 20.80 38.26
N ILE A 13 -2.34 19.92 37.38
CA ILE A 13 -1.75 19.69 36.06
C ILE A 13 -1.68 20.99 35.25
N LEU A 14 -2.77 21.77 35.25
CA LEU A 14 -2.86 23.01 34.49
C LEU A 14 -2.02 24.13 35.12
N ALA A 15 -2.06 24.27 36.46
CA ALA A 15 -1.30 25.29 37.18
C ALA A 15 0.23 25.06 37.10
N ASN A 16 0.67 23.81 37.24
CA ASN A 16 2.09 23.44 37.24
C ASN A 16 2.63 23.09 35.85
N ARG A 17 1.78 23.09 34.81
CA ARG A 17 2.12 22.65 33.44
C ARG A 17 2.70 21.23 33.41
N GLU A 18 2.07 20.29 34.12
CA GLU A 18 2.49 18.88 34.21
C GLU A 18 2.00 18.03 33.00
N LEU A 19 1.82 18.67 31.84
CA LEU A 19 1.52 18.01 30.59
C LEU A 19 2.82 17.63 29.87
N HIS A 20 2.84 16.48 29.23
CA HIS A 20 3.96 16.07 28.38
C HIS A 20 3.47 15.48 27.07
N SER A 21 4.19 15.77 25.99
CA SER A 21 3.85 15.28 24.66
C SER A 21 4.75 14.10 24.30
N LEU A 22 4.13 12.99 23.92
CA LEU A 22 4.79 11.92 23.21
C LEU A 22 4.57 12.12 21.71
N PHE A 23 5.50 11.64 20.91
CA PHE A 23 5.42 11.72 19.46
C PHE A 23 5.45 10.33 18.86
N GLN A 24 4.55 10.08 17.91
CA GLN A 24 4.57 8.86 17.11
C GLN A 24 4.81 9.21 15.64
N PRO A 25 5.80 8.61 14.98
CA PRO A 25 6.10 8.92 13.59
C PRO A 25 5.01 8.40 12.63
N ILE A 26 4.69 9.22 11.63
CA ILE A 26 3.93 8.85 10.44
C ILE A 26 4.92 8.74 9.29
N VAL A 27 4.96 7.56 8.67
CA VAL A 27 5.98 7.20 7.68
C VAL A 27 5.38 7.18 6.29
N SER A 28 6.08 7.73 5.30
CA SER A 28 5.79 7.50 3.88
C SER A 28 6.62 6.33 3.36
N LEU A 29 5.94 5.33 2.81
CA LEU A 29 6.57 4.13 2.26
C LEU A 29 7.28 4.42 0.94
N SER A 30 6.66 5.20 0.06
CA SER A 30 7.21 5.55 -1.26
C SER A 30 8.44 6.46 -1.14
N GLU A 31 8.35 7.51 -0.33
CA GLU A 31 9.44 8.48 -0.16
C GLU A 31 10.53 7.96 0.78
N ARG A 32 10.29 6.83 1.46
CA ARG A 32 11.16 6.26 2.50
C ARG A 32 11.66 7.35 3.45
N ARG A 33 10.74 8.11 4.02
CA ARG A 33 11.03 9.09 5.07
C ARG A 33 9.91 9.20 6.08
N ILE A 34 10.22 9.79 7.23
CA ILE A 34 9.21 10.22 8.18
C ILE A 34 8.53 11.46 7.59
N LEU A 35 7.22 11.39 7.37
CA LEU A 35 6.43 12.52 6.88
C LEU A 35 6.27 13.57 7.99
N GLY A 36 6.06 13.10 9.22
CA GLY A 36 5.78 13.91 10.39
C GLY A 36 5.50 13.07 11.62
N TYR A 37 4.97 13.70 12.66
CA TYR A 37 4.70 13.08 13.94
C TYR A 37 3.33 13.48 14.47
N GLU A 38 2.62 12.51 15.02
CA GLU A 38 1.44 12.77 15.83
C GLU A 38 1.82 13.08 17.26
N ALA A 39 1.33 14.22 17.77
CA ALA A 39 1.50 14.61 19.15
C ALA A 39 0.40 14.04 20.03
N LEU A 40 0.82 13.21 20.98
CA LEU A 40 -0.03 12.49 21.91
C LEU A 40 0.21 13.01 23.32
N ILE A 41 -0.71 13.85 23.81
CA ILE A 41 -0.58 14.47 25.13
C ILE A 41 -0.75 13.45 26.26
N ARG A 42 -0.07 13.66 27.37
CA ARG A 42 -0.19 12.88 28.59
C ARG A 42 -0.24 13.82 29.79
N GLY A 43 -1.10 13.52 30.75
CA GLY A 43 -1.12 14.22 32.02
C GLY A 43 -0.06 13.68 32.98
N ALA A 44 -0.07 14.17 34.22
CA ALA A 44 0.91 13.81 35.23
C ALA A 44 1.06 12.28 35.39
N SER A 45 2.30 11.80 35.30
CA SER A 45 2.64 10.38 35.49
C SER A 45 2.17 9.88 36.85
N ASN A 46 1.83 8.58 36.92
CA ASN A 46 1.31 7.93 38.13
C ASN A 46 -0.02 8.51 38.66
N THR A 47 -0.76 9.25 37.82
CA THR A 47 -2.13 9.69 38.13
C THR A 47 -3.14 9.02 37.19
N PRO A 48 -4.43 8.90 37.57
CA PRO A 48 -5.47 8.44 36.66
C PRO A 48 -5.66 9.34 35.43
N LEU A 49 -5.14 10.58 35.47
CA LEU A 49 -5.20 11.54 34.37
C LEU A 49 -3.95 11.50 33.48
N HIS A 50 -3.08 10.49 33.64
CA HIS A 50 -1.94 10.33 32.74
C HIS A 50 -2.36 10.05 31.30
N SER A 51 -3.37 9.20 31.10
CA SER A 51 -3.89 8.89 29.77
C SER A 51 -4.85 9.99 29.28
N PRO A 52 -4.91 10.25 27.95
CA PRO A 52 -5.75 11.32 27.39
C PRO A 52 -7.24 11.16 27.70
N LEU A 53 -7.78 9.95 27.57
CA LEU A 53 -9.23 9.72 27.69
C LEU A 53 -9.81 10.18 29.05
N PRO A 54 -9.28 9.76 30.21
CA PRO A 54 -9.74 10.28 31.50
C PRO A 54 -9.38 11.76 31.70
N LEU A 55 -8.22 12.23 31.22
CA LEU A 55 -7.81 13.64 31.31
C LEU A 55 -8.85 14.58 30.66
N TYR A 56 -9.23 14.29 29.42
CA TYR A 56 -10.21 15.06 28.66
C TYR A 56 -11.63 14.92 29.22
N ALA A 57 -12.01 13.72 29.68
CA ALA A 57 -13.31 13.50 30.33
C ALA A 57 -13.45 14.35 31.61
N THR A 58 -12.42 14.36 32.47
CA THR A 58 -12.40 15.18 33.68
C THR A 58 -12.43 16.67 33.35
N ALA A 59 -11.66 17.13 32.35
CA ALA A 59 -11.66 18.54 31.95
C ALA A 59 -13.02 19.00 31.40
N ARG A 60 -13.71 18.15 30.65
CA ARG A 60 -15.08 18.42 30.17
C ARG A 60 -16.07 18.56 31.34
N GLN A 61 -16.05 17.62 32.28
CA GLN A 61 -16.91 17.65 33.46
C GLN A 61 -16.64 18.87 34.37
N ALA A 62 -15.39 19.32 34.43
CA ALA A 62 -14.98 20.50 35.19
C ALA A 62 -15.21 21.83 34.44
N GLY A 63 -15.71 21.83 33.19
CA GLY A 63 -15.89 23.03 32.38
C GLY A 63 -14.57 23.71 31.98
N ARG A 64 -13.47 22.94 31.91
CA ARG A 64 -12.10 23.43 31.72
C ARG A 64 -11.44 22.88 30.46
N LEU A 65 -12.24 22.31 29.55
CA LEU A 65 -11.79 21.66 28.32
C LEU A 65 -10.94 22.60 27.44
N SER A 66 -11.40 23.83 27.20
CA SER A 66 -10.67 24.81 26.39
C SER A 66 -9.33 25.23 26.98
N GLU A 67 -9.20 25.31 28.31
CA GLU A 67 -7.89 25.58 28.92
C GLU A 67 -6.93 24.40 28.73
N LEU A 68 -7.42 23.18 28.94
CA LEU A 68 -6.62 21.97 28.71
C LEU A 68 -6.15 21.88 27.25
N GLU A 69 -7.02 22.13 26.27
CA GLU A 69 -6.69 22.13 24.84
C GLU A 69 -5.59 23.15 24.51
N ILE A 70 -5.71 24.38 25.02
CA ILE A 70 -4.68 25.41 24.81
C ILE A 70 -3.35 24.98 25.41
N ALA A 71 -3.36 24.44 26.63
CA ALA A 71 -2.16 23.96 27.31
C ALA A 71 -1.52 22.77 26.56
N ALA A 72 -2.33 21.82 26.07
CA ALA A 72 -1.87 20.67 25.31
C ALA A 72 -1.23 21.08 23.97
N ARG A 73 -1.87 21.99 23.21
CA ARG A 73 -1.31 22.52 21.95
C ARG A 73 0.00 23.25 22.19
N GLN A 74 0.07 24.07 23.24
CA GLN A 74 1.29 24.78 23.62
C GLN A 74 2.41 23.79 23.94
N GLN A 75 2.15 22.78 24.78
CA GLN A 75 3.13 21.77 25.15
C GLN A 75 3.63 20.98 23.93
N SER A 76 2.73 20.55 23.05
CA SER A 76 3.08 19.78 21.85
C SER A 76 3.91 20.59 20.86
N CYS A 77 3.53 21.84 20.57
CA CYS A 77 4.31 22.69 19.67
C CYS A 77 5.69 23.02 20.24
N GLN A 78 5.77 23.30 21.55
CA GLN A 78 7.02 23.58 22.23
C GLN A 78 7.95 22.37 22.20
N SER A 79 7.45 21.19 22.59
CA SER A 79 8.24 19.94 22.61
C SER A 79 8.73 19.56 21.21
N PHE A 80 7.88 19.72 20.18
CA PHE A 80 8.26 19.47 18.79
C PHE A 80 9.43 20.35 18.34
N ARG A 81 9.39 21.64 18.72
CA ARG A 81 10.47 22.60 18.40
C ARG A 81 11.74 22.33 19.19
N GLU A 82 11.65 22.06 20.49
CA GLU A 82 12.79 21.78 21.38
C GLU A 82 13.55 20.52 20.96
N LEU A 83 12.82 19.49 20.54
CA LEU A 83 13.41 18.28 20.00
C LEU A 83 14.03 18.50 18.60
N GLY A 84 13.67 19.58 17.90
CA GLY A 84 14.13 19.83 16.53
C GLY A 84 13.60 18.76 15.56
N LEU A 85 12.34 18.36 15.73
CA LEU A 85 11.68 17.43 14.80
C LEU A 85 11.37 18.15 13.49
N GLU A 86 11.55 17.42 12.38
CA GLU A 86 11.27 17.89 11.03
C GLU A 86 9.97 17.29 10.49
N GLY A 87 9.44 17.87 9.41
CA GLY A 87 8.20 17.41 8.78
C GLY A 87 6.94 18.02 9.41
N LEU A 88 5.83 17.28 9.30
CA LEU A 88 4.52 17.70 9.78
C LEU A 88 4.30 17.38 11.27
N LEU A 89 3.56 18.23 11.96
CA LEU A 89 3.08 18.05 13.32
C LEU A 89 1.56 17.87 13.30
N PHE A 90 1.09 16.67 13.61
CA PHE A 90 -0.34 16.38 13.74
C PHE A 90 -0.78 16.70 15.18
N LEU A 91 -1.70 17.64 15.32
CA LEU A 91 -2.25 18.12 16.59
C LEU A 91 -3.71 17.70 16.72
N ASN A 92 -3.97 16.84 17.69
CA ASN A 92 -5.30 16.48 18.12
C ASN A 92 -6.08 17.72 18.62
N VAL A 93 -7.29 17.91 18.11
CA VAL A 93 -8.19 19.01 18.47
C VAL A 93 -9.61 18.48 18.64
N CYS A 94 -10.19 18.74 19.80
CA CYS A 94 -11.60 18.48 20.06
C CYS A 94 -12.50 19.51 19.33
N PRO A 95 -13.41 19.07 18.45
CA PRO A 95 -14.29 19.98 17.72
C PRO A 95 -15.16 20.86 18.61
N GLU A 96 -15.60 20.37 19.77
CA GLU A 96 -16.36 21.14 20.77
C GLU A 96 -15.70 22.49 21.10
N THR A 97 -14.37 22.51 21.26
CA THR A 97 -13.62 23.73 21.61
C THR A 97 -13.53 24.73 20.46
N LEU A 98 -13.69 24.27 19.22
CA LEU A 98 -13.70 25.16 18.04
C LEU A 98 -15.03 25.91 17.91
N LEU A 99 -16.09 25.41 18.53
CA LEU A 99 -17.44 25.97 18.46
C LEU A 99 -17.77 26.89 19.64
N GLU A 100 -16.89 26.96 20.65
CA GLU A 100 -17.11 27.83 21.80
C GLU A 100 -17.06 29.31 21.41
N PRO A 101 -18.00 30.16 21.87
CA PRO A 101 -17.99 31.60 21.57
C PRO A 101 -16.73 32.32 22.07
N ALA A 102 -16.10 31.76 23.12
CA ALA A 102 -14.86 32.27 23.69
C ALA A 102 -13.60 31.85 22.89
N HIS A 103 -13.74 30.97 21.89
CA HIS A 103 -12.63 30.53 21.05
C HIS A 103 -12.16 31.70 20.17
N GLN A 104 -11.06 32.33 20.56
CA GLN A 104 -10.48 33.42 19.79
C GLN A 104 -9.75 32.86 18.57
N SER A 105 -10.19 33.26 17.38
CA SER A 105 -9.51 32.92 16.14
C SER A 105 -8.04 33.39 16.17
N GLY A 106 -7.14 32.53 15.68
CA GLY A 106 -5.72 32.86 15.53
C GLY A 106 -4.83 32.67 16.78
N GLN A 107 -5.33 32.13 17.90
CA GLN A 107 -4.48 31.81 19.06
C GLN A 107 -3.38 30.79 18.71
N THR A 108 -3.74 29.71 18.00
CA THR A 108 -2.77 28.72 17.52
C THR A 108 -1.73 29.35 16.59
N LEU A 109 -2.15 30.25 15.69
CA LEU A 109 -1.25 30.97 14.80
C LEU A 109 -0.25 31.85 15.59
N LYS A 110 -0.72 32.59 16.60
CA LYS A 110 0.15 33.40 17.49
C LYS A 110 1.13 32.53 18.27
N LEU A 111 0.71 31.34 18.70
CA LEU A 111 1.60 30.37 19.34
C LEU A 111 2.72 29.93 18.39
N LEU A 112 2.37 29.51 17.16
CA LEU A 112 3.37 29.10 16.17
C LEU A 112 4.34 30.22 15.81
N GLN A 113 3.85 31.45 15.65
CA GLN A 113 4.68 32.64 15.39
C GLN A 113 5.72 32.86 16.51
N ARG A 114 5.33 32.72 17.78
CA ARG A 114 6.26 32.84 18.92
C ARG A 114 7.32 31.73 18.95
N LEU A 115 6.96 30.54 18.48
CA LEU A 115 7.86 29.37 18.44
C LEU A 115 8.69 29.29 17.15
N GLY A 116 8.44 30.16 16.17
CA GLY A 116 9.09 30.13 14.86
C GLY A 116 8.68 28.94 14.00
N LEU A 117 7.48 28.40 14.19
CA LEU A 117 6.93 27.31 13.39
C LEU A 117 6.02 27.84 12.28
N SER A 118 6.08 27.22 11.10
CA SER A 118 5.16 27.56 10.01
C SER A 118 3.81 26.86 10.20
N PRO A 119 2.67 27.55 9.98
CA PRO A 119 1.34 26.91 9.97
C PRO A 119 1.23 25.75 8.97
N ALA A 120 1.96 25.81 7.86
CA ALA A 120 2.00 24.75 6.85
C ALA A 120 2.67 23.46 7.35
N GLN A 121 3.37 23.50 8.48
CA GLN A 121 3.92 22.32 9.14
C GLN A 121 2.92 21.69 10.10
N VAL A 122 1.76 22.29 10.35
CA VAL A 122 0.82 21.81 11.36
C VAL A 122 -0.45 21.28 10.70
N VAL A 123 -0.81 20.05 11.06
CA VAL A 123 -2.04 19.39 10.66
C VAL A 123 -2.98 19.38 11.86
N ILE A 124 -4.17 19.95 11.72
CA ILE A 124 -5.22 19.93 12.75
C ILE A 124 -6.03 18.66 12.59
N GLU A 125 -5.98 17.80 13.60
CA GLU A 125 -6.61 16.49 13.59
C GLU A 125 -7.88 16.49 14.44
N LEU A 126 -9.01 16.16 13.80
CA LEU A 126 -10.32 16.22 14.44
C LEU A 126 -10.70 14.87 15.04
N THR A 127 -10.69 14.81 16.37
CA THR A 127 -11.07 13.60 17.13
C THR A 127 -12.60 13.37 17.13
N GLU A 128 -13.07 12.12 17.14
CA GLU A 128 -14.52 11.76 17.12
C GLU A 128 -15.18 11.70 18.52
N GLN A 129 -14.55 12.20 19.58
CA GLN A 129 -15.01 11.99 20.97
C GLN A 129 -16.40 12.58 21.33
N ALA A 130 -17.01 13.40 20.47
CA ALA A 130 -18.38 13.88 20.65
C ALA A 130 -19.15 14.04 19.32
N PRO A 131 -20.48 13.85 19.35
CA PRO A 131 -21.35 14.21 18.23
C PRO A 131 -21.32 15.72 18.01
N ILE A 132 -21.34 16.12 16.74
CA ILE A 132 -21.35 17.52 16.32
C ILE A 132 -22.66 17.74 15.60
N ASP A 133 -23.48 18.63 16.14
CA ASP A 133 -24.79 18.93 15.56
C ASP A 133 -24.72 20.05 14.51
N ASP A 134 -23.78 20.99 14.65
CA ASP A 134 -23.61 22.14 13.74
C ASP A 134 -22.35 22.01 12.86
N PHE A 135 -22.50 21.27 11.75
CA PHE A 135 -21.44 21.12 10.75
C PHE A 135 -21.11 22.43 10.01
N ALA A 136 -22.04 23.36 9.89
CA ALA A 136 -21.80 24.63 9.20
C ALA A 136 -20.82 25.51 9.99
N LEU A 137 -21.00 25.57 11.31
CA LEU A 137 -20.08 26.28 12.19
C LEU A 137 -18.70 25.61 12.22
N LEU A 138 -18.64 24.28 12.28
CA LEU A 138 -17.38 23.54 12.20
C LEU A 138 -16.65 23.79 10.87
N ALA A 139 -17.36 23.70 9.74
CA ALA A 139 -16.79 23.96 8.42
C ALA A 139 -16.24 25.38 8.31
N THR A 140 -16.94 26.37 8.90
CA THR A 140 -16.49 27.77 8.97
C THR A 140 -15.21 27.90 9.80
N ALA A 141 -15.15 27.26 10.97
CA ALA A 141 -13.95 27.25 11.81
C ALA A 141 -12.75 26.64 11.07
N LEU A 142 -12.93 25.51 10.41
CA LEU A 142 -11.87 24.84 9.65
C LEU A 142 -11.44 25.63 8.41
N HIS A 143 -12.37 26.34 7.76
CA HIS A 143 -12.03 27.26 6.68
C HIS A 143 -11.06 28.35 7.16
N HIS A 144 -11.26 28.90 8.37
CA HIS A 144 -10.32 29.85 8.96
C HIS A 144 -8.95 29.23 9.23
N TYR A 145 -8.86 27.99 9.73
CA TYR A 145 -7.58 27.30 9.88
C TYR A 145 -6.88 27.11 8.53
N ARG A 146 -7.59 26.67 7.49
CA ARG A 146 -7.01 26.56 6.15
C ARG A 146 -6.51 27.89 5.60
N ALA A 147 -7.28 28.97 5.80
CA ALA A 147 -6.87 30.31 5.39
C ALA A 147 -5.61 30.80 6.12
N MET A 148 -5.32 30.28 7.31
CA MET A 148 -4.07 30.54 8.05
C MET A 148 -2.91 29.64 7.61
N GLY A 149 -3.14 28.66 6.73
CA GLY A 149 -2.13 27.76 6.17
C GLY A 149 -2.05 26.38 6.82
N PHE A 150 -2.97 26.02 7.71
CA PHE A 150 -3.02 24.68 8.32
C PHE A 150 -3.65 23.65 7.38
N SER A 151 -3.17 22.41 7.43
CA SER A 151 -3.88 21.26 6.85
C SER A 151 -4.85 20.65 7.86
N ILE A 152 -5.88 19.95 7.39
CA ILE A 152 -6.88 19.30 8.23
C ILE A 152 -6.81 17.78 8.06
N ALA A 153 -6.81 17.04 9.16
CA ALA A 153 -6.95 15.60 9.22
C ALA A 153 -8.27 15.20 9.89
N LEU A 154 -8.86 14.12 9.40
CA LEU A 154 -9.97 13.43 10.08
C LEU A 154 -9.45 12.13 10.68
N ASP A 155 -9.68 11.96 11.98
CA ASP A 155 -9.23 10.80 12.77
C ASP A 155 -10.31 9.70 12.84
N ASP A 156 -9.91 8.48 13.20
CA ASP A 156 -10.77 7.31 13.49
C ASP A 156 -11.83 6.97 12.41
N LEU A 157 -11.48 7.08 11.13
CA LEU A 157 -12.47 6.84 10.08
C LEU A 157 -12.97 5.38 10.09
N GLY A 158 -14.28 5.23 10.28
CA GLY A 158 -15.01 3.97 10.23
C GLY A 158 -15.40 3.41 11.61
N ALA A 159 -14.91 3.98 12.71
CA ALA A 159 -15.26 3.56 14.07
C ALA A 159 -16.62 4.14 14.55
N GLY A 160 -17.08 5.25 13.94
CA GLY A 160 -18.29 5.98 14.35
C GLY A 160 -19.37 6.18 13.27
N TYR A 161 -20.57 6.58 13.72
CA TYR A 161 -21.81 6.71 12.92
C TYR A 161 -21.79 7.84 11.87
N SER A 162 -20.83 8.79 11.91
CA SER A 162 -20.87 10.01 11.08
C SER A 162 -19.61 10.30 10.26
N SER A 163 -18.62 9.41 10.28
CA SER A 163 -17.28 9.59 9.69
C SER A 163 -17.30 9.91 8.18
N LEU A 164 -18.09 9.18 7.38
CA LEU A 164 -18.20 9.43 5.92
C LEU A 164 -18.92 10.74 5.59
N ARG A 165 -19.93 11.12 6.39
CA ARG A 165 -20.61 12.41 6.22
C ARG A 165 -19.66 13.56 6.52
N ARG A 166 -18.91 13.46 7.63
CA ARG A 166 -17.86 14.43 7.99
C ARG A 166 -16.83 14.57 6.88
N TRP A 167 -16.37 13.48 6.32
CA TRP A 167 -15.45 13.53 5.17
C TRP A 167 -16.06 14.34 4.03
N SER A 168 -17.26 14.00 3.58
CA SER A 168 -17.92 14.67 2.45
C SER A 168 -18.08 16.18 2.68
N GLU A 169 -18.46 16.60 3.90
CA GLU A 169 -18.72 18.00 4.22
C GLU A 169 -17.43 18.80 4.48
N LEU A 170 -16.44 18.22 5.17
CA LEU A 170 -15.22 18.92 5.59
C LEU A 170 -14.10 18.85 4.54
N ARG A 171 -14.11 17.82 3.68
CA ARG A 171 -13.12 17.53 2.63
C ARG A 171 -11.67 17.66 3.16
N PRO A 172 -11.23 16.83 4.11
CA PRO A 172 -9.94 16.97 4.77
C PRO A 172 -8.76 16.70 3.83
N ASP A 173 -7.58 17.20 4.20
CA ASP A 173 -6.32 16.96 3.48
C ASP A 173 -5.75 15.57 3.80
N PHE A 174 -5.99 15.09 5.03
CA PHE A 174 -5.62 13.76 5.50
C PHE A 174 -6.84 13.03 6.09
N VAL A 175 -6.86 11.71 5.93
CA VAL A 175 -7.83 10.82 6.57
C VAL A 175 -7.09 9.66 7.17
N LYS A 176 -7.33 9.42 8.46
CA LYS A 176 -6.75 8.30 9.18
C LYS A 176 -7.76 7.17 9.28
N ILE A 177 -7.35 5.96 8.93
CA ILE A 177 -8.17 4.75 9.04
C ILE A 177 -7.93 4.13 10.40
N ASP A 178 -9.00 3.95 11.16
CA ASP A 178 -8.95 3.37 12.50
C ASP A 178 -8.31 1.98 12.50
N ARG A 179 -7.60 1.69 13.60
CA ARG A 179 -6.93 0.39 13.86
C ARG A 179 -7.86 -0.79 13.62
N HIS A 180 -9.16 -0.70 13.93
CA HIS A 180 -10.10 -1.80 13.76
C HIS A 180 -10.10 -2.37 12.34
N PHE A 181 -9.95 -1.54 11.31
CA PHE A 181 -9.92 -1.98 9.91
C PHE A 181 -8.55 -2.45 9.45
N ILE A 182 -7.50 -2.11 10.19
CA ILE A 182 -6.11 -2.47 9.88
C ILE A 182 -5.71 -3.79 10.55
N GLU A 183 -6.15 -4.01 11.78
CA GLU A 183 -5.84 -5.22 12.54
C GLU A 183 -6.26 -6.48 11.78
N SER A 184 -5.31 -7.38 11.55
CA SER A 184 -5.50 -8.63 10.81
C SER A 184 -6.05 -8.49 9.38
N ILE A 185 -5.89 -7.32 8.73
CA ILE A 185 -6.39 -7.07 7.37
C ILE A 185 -5.87 -8.07 6.33
N HIS A 186 -4.67 -8.62 6.53
CA HIS A 186 -4.07 -9.65 5.67
C HIS A 186 -4.88 -10.96 5.61
N ARG A 187 -5.79 -11.19 6.57
CA ARG A 187 -6.66 -12.39 6.64
C ARG A 187 -8.12 -12.11 6.31
N ASP A 188 -8.50 -10.84 6.21
CA ASP A 188 -9.90 -10.43 6.15
C ASP A 188 -10.18 -9.72 4.81
N GLN A 189 -10.96 -10.37 3.94
CA GLN A 189 -11.33 -9.80 2.65
C GLN A 189 -12.26 -8.58 2.79
N VAL A 190 -13.15 -8.58 3.78
CA VAL A 190 -14.11 -7.48 3.98
C VAL A 190 -13.36 -6.21 4.39
N LYS A 191 -12.38 -6.33 5.31
CA LYS A 191 -11.51 -5.20 5.68
C LYS A 191 -10.72 -4.68 4.47
N ARG A 192 -10.21 -5.58 3.62
CA ARG A 192 -9.52 -5.18 2.38
C ARG A 192 -10.42 -4.40 1.41
N GLU A 193 -11.64 -4.87 1.17
CA GLU A 193 -12.59 -4.14 0.31
C GLU A 193 -13.00 -2.79 0.90
N PHE A 194 -13.17 -2.72 2.23
CA PHE A 194 -13.50 -1.48 2.92
C PHE A 194 -12.37 -0.44 2.80
N VAL A 195 -11.13 -0.83 3.15
CA VAL A 195 -9.96 0.05 3.00
C VAL A 195 -9.73 0.43 1.54
N GLY A 196 -9.93 -0.51 0.60
CA GLY A 196 -9.88 -0.23 -0.84
C GLY A 196 -10.91 0.81 -1.28
N SER A 197 -12.12 0.79 -0.71
CA SER A 197 -13.16 1.78 -0.98
C SER A 197 -12.81 3.15 -0.40
N ILE A 198 -12.23 3.20 0.79
CA ILE A 198 -11.69 4.43 1.40
C ILE A 198 -10.61 5.04 0.51
N LEU A 199 -9.68 4.24 -0.02
CA LEU A 199 -8.62 4.71 -0.90
C LEU A 199 -9.18 5.36 -2.18
N LYS A 200 -10.18 4.72 -2.81
CA LYS A 200 -10.87 5.29 -3.99
C LYS A 200 -11.57 6.60 -3.66
N MET A 201 -12.21 6.69 -2.50
CA MET A 201 -12.89 7.93 -2.08
C MET A 201 -11.89 9.05 -1.78
N ALA A 202 -10.74 8.71 -1.18
CA ALA A 202 -9.66 9.65 -0.94
C ALA A 202 -9.01 10.16 -2.23
N GLU A 203 -8.87 9.30 -3.23
CA GLU A 203 -8.45 9.72 -4.56
C GLU A 203 -9.42 10.74 -5.15
N ALA A 204 -10.74 10.46 -5.12
CA ALA A 204 -11.76 11.37 -5.61
C ALA A 204 -11.79 12.72 -4.86
N SER A 205 -11.51 12.72 -3.55
CA SER A 205 -11.49 13.93 -2.72
C SER A 205 -10.11 14.60 -2.62
N ARG A 206 -9.07 14.03 -3.26
CA ARG A 206 -7.65 14.43 -3.12
C ARG A 206 -7.11 14.40 -1.69
N ALA A 207 -7.68 13.59 -0.82
CA ALA A 207 -7.20 13.38 0.55
C ALA A 207 -6.06 12.35 0.58
N ARG A 208 -5.12 12.49 1.50
CA ARG A 208 -4.07 11.48 1.78
C ARG A 208 -4.56 10.53 2.87
N VAL A 209 -4.37 9.23 2.68
CA VAL A 209 -4.82 8.21 3.63
C VAL A 209 -3.65 7.78 4.49
N ILE A 210 -3.86 7.75 5.81
CA ILE A 210 -2.94 7.22 6.82
C ILE A 210 -3.58 5.96 7.41
N ALA A 211 -2.90 4.82 7.33
CA ALA A 211 -3.35 3.61 8.03
C ALA A 211 -2.73 3.53 9.43
N GLU A 212 -3.57 3.36 10.44
CA GLU A 212 -3.15 3.34 11.84
C GLU A 212 -3.16 1.95 12.48
N GLY A 213 -2.42 1.83 13.58
CA GLY A 213 -2.46 0.64 14.41
C GLY A 213 -1.80 -0.57 13.76
N ILE A 214 -0.83 -0.37 12.86
CA ILE A 214 -0.07 -1.45 12.25
C ILE A 214 0.86 -2.08 13.30
N GLU A 215 0.70 -3.38 13.54
CA GLU A 215 1.49 -4.11 14.54
C GLU A 215 2.31 -5.27 13.93
N THR A 216 1.97 -5.71 12.71
CA THR A 216 2.61 -6.85 12.05
C THR A 216 3.12 -6.53 10.64
N HIS A 217 4.15 -7.25 10.18
CA HIS A 217 4.73 -7.06 8.84
C HIS A 217 3.74 -7.43 7.74
N GLU A 218 2.86 -8.40 8.00
CA GLU A 218 1.82 -8.87 7.10
C GLU A 218 0.74 -7.79 6.87
N GLU A 219 0.33 -7.08 7.91
CA GLU A 219 -0.56 -5.90 7.80
C GLU A 219 0.09 -4.81 6.98
N LEU A 220 1.35 -4.47 7.29
CA LEU A 220 2.11 -3.45 6.55
C LEU A 220 2.23 -3.80 5.07
N SER A 221 2.60 -5.05 4.76
CA SER A 221 2.76 -5.53 3.39
C SER A 221 1.43 -5.52 2.63
N THR A 222 0.34 -5.91 3.28
CA THR A 222 -1.00 -5.88 2.69
C THR A 222 -1.42 -4.45 2.37
N LEU A 223 -1.27 -3.51 3.31
CA LEU A 223 -1.60 -2.11 3.11
C LEU A 223 -0.76 -1.46 2.00
N ALA A 224 0.55 -1.76 1.97
CA ALA A 224 1.44 -1.29 0.91
C ALA A 224 1.01 -1.82 -0.47
N ASN A 225 0.64 -3.10 -0.56
CA ASN A 225 0.13 -3.72 -1.78
C ASN A 225 -1.21 -3.11 -2.24
N MET A 226 -2.04 -2.68 -1.29
CA MET A 226 -3.30 -1.98 -1.58
C MET A 226 -3.11 -0.53 -2.02
N GLY A 227 -1.90 0.03 -1.92
CA GLY A 227 -1.59 1.41 -2.32
C GLY A 227 -1.69 2.43 -1.18
N VAL A 228 -1.70 1.99 0.08
CA VAL A 228 -1.53 2.89 1.22
C VAL A 228 -0.07 3.33 1.29
N ASP A 229 0.17 4.64 1.22
CA ASP A 229 1.53 5.21 1.32
C ASP A 229 1.90 5.63 2.73
N LEU A 230 0.95 6.20 3.48
CA LEU A 230 1.21 6.72 4.82
C LEU A 230 0.77 5.73 5.88
N VAL A 231 1.68 5.45 6.81
CA VAL A 231 1.50 4.40 7.79
C VAL A 231 1.98 4.83 9.18
N GLN A 232 1.25 4.39 10.19
CA GLN A 232 1.55 4.61 11.60
C GLN A 232 1.19 3.37 12.40
N GLY A 233 2.02 2.98 13.36
CA GLY A 233 1.76 1.80 14.16
C GLY A 233 2.94 1.39 15.04
N TYR A 234 2.68 0.48 15.98
CA TYR A 234 3.70 0.01 16.93
C TYR A 234 4.77 -0.85 16.27
N LEU A 235 4.49 -1.43 15.10
CA LEU A 235 5.50 -2.09 14.29
C LEU A 235 6.65 -1.15 13.93
N LEU A 236 6.32 0.12 13.60
CA LEU A 236 7.29 1.13 13.20
C LEU A 236 7.91 1.81 14.42
N SER A 237 7.06 2.38 15.28
CA SER A 237 7.48 2.96 16.55
C SER A 237 6.27 3.17 17.45
N ARG A 238 6.47 2.92 18.74
CA ARG A 238 5.54 3.38 19.79
C ARG A 238 5.68 4.90 19.99
N PRO A 239 4.66 5.58 20.53
CA PRO A 239 4.78 6.96 20.98
C PRO A 239 5.92 7.12 21.99
N SER A 240 6.80 8.09 21.77
CA SER A 240 7.98 8.32 22.62
C SER A 240 8.21 9.81 22.85
N ALA A 241 8.79 10.16 24.00
CA ALA A 241 9.25 11.52 24.27
C ALA A 241 10.47 11.89 23.40
N THR A 242 11.21 10.88 22.93
CA THR A 242 12.33 11.02 21.99
C THR A 242 12.05 10.11 20.80
N PRO A 243 11.23 10.55 19.82
CA PRO A 243 10.88 9.73 18.69
C PRO A 243 12.10 9.55 17.76
N PRO A 244 12.13 8.46 16.98
CA PRO A 244 13.13 8.24 15.94
C PRO A 244 13.05 9.36 14.88
N ARG A 245 14.20 9.77 14.34
CA ARG A 245 14.30 10.84 13.32
C ARG A 245 14.64 10.33 11.93
N GLU A 246 15.21 9.13 11.84
CA GLU A 246 15.68 8.54 10.60
C GLU A 246 14.91 7.26 10.29
N ILE A 247 14.41 7.13 9.07
CA ILE A 247 13.59 5.98 8.69
C ILE A 247 14.35 4.64 8.68
N GLN A 248 15.68 4.68 8.56
CA GLN A 248 16.52 3.47 8.51
C GLN A 248 16.40 2.66 9.81
N THR A 249 15.95 3.31 10.89
CA THR A 249 15.65 2.68 12.18
C THR A 249 14.25 2.07 12.29
N LEU A 250 13.36 2.33 11.32
CA LEU A 250 11.91 2.02 11.42
C LEU A 250 11.41 1.03 10.39
N LEU A 251 11.90 1.11 9.16
CA LEU A 251 11.58 0.12 8.15
C LEU A 251 12.66 -0.96 8.20
N PRO A 252 12.30 -2.26 8.25
CA PRO A 252 13.28 -3.30 7.99
C PRO A 252 13.99 -2.98 6.67
N VAL A 253 15.31 -3.21 6.62
CA VAL A 253 16.02 -3.28 5.35
C VAL A 253 15.28 -4.34 4.56
N ILE A 254 14.46 -3.91 3.61
CA ILE A 254 13.88 -4.78 2.61
C ILE A 254 15.10 -5.25 1.81
N VAL A 255 15.73 -6.32 2.28
CA VAL A 255 16.43 -7.24 1.42
C VAL A 255 15.32 -7.70 0.50
N THR A 256 15.28 -7.10 -0.69
CA THR A 256 14.51 -7.57 -1.82
C THR A 256 14.92 -9.02 -2.06
N ARG A 257 14.30 -9.95 -1.34
CA ARG A 257 14.00 -11.25 -1.92
C ARG A 257 12.98 -10.92 -2.98
N SER A 258 13.46 -10.78 -4.20
CA SER A 258 12.64 -10.60 -5.39
C SER A 258 11.48 -11.60 -5.32
N PRO A 259 10.22 -11.17 -5.47
CA PRO A 259 9.14 -12.10 -5.79
C PRO A 259 9.38 -12.56 -7.24
N GLU A 260 10.29 -13.53 -7.42
CA GLU A 260 10.93 -13.84 -8.70
C GLU A 260 10.09 -14.77 -9.62
N LEU A 261 8.97 -15.31 -9.11
CA LEU A 261 8.10 -16.21 -9.88
C LEU A 261 6.90 -15.47 -10.47
N ALA A 262 6.49 -14.33 -9.89
CA ALA A 262 5.39 -13.51 -10.37
C ALA A 262 5.93 -12.32 -11.18
N GLU A 263 5.71 -12.40 -12.50
CA GLU A 263 5.80 -11.31 -13.49
C GLU A 263 7.18 -11.00 -14.07
N GLU A 264 7.21 -10.84 -15.40
CA GLU A 264 8.28 -10.18 -16.15
C GLU A 264 8.48 -8.78 -15.54
N SER A 265 9.49 -8.59 -14.70
CA SER A 265 9.89 -7.24 -14.31
C SER A 265 10.69 -6.65 -15.47
N THR A 266 9.97 -6.16 -16.48
CA THR A 266 10.56 -5.12 -17.32
C THR A 266 11.06 -4.03 -16.37
N THR A 267 12.34 -3.70 -16.48
CA THR A 267 12.98 -2.70 -15.61
C THR A 267 12.80 -1.32 -16.20
N ILE A 268 12.93 -0.28 -15.36
CA ILE A 268 12.82 1.11 -15.81
C ILE A 268 13.92 1.49 -16.83
N ALA A 269 15.00 0.71 -16.92
CA ALA A 269 16.07 0.91 -17.91
C ALA A 269 15.56 1.00 -19.36
N SER A 270 14.44 0.33 -19.72
CA SER A 270 13.85 0.42 -21.06
C SER A 270 13.20 1.76 -21.38
N LEU A 271 12.91 2.56 -20.35
CA LEU A 271 12.36 3.91 -20.47
C LEU A 271 13.42 5.01 -20.51
N ARG A 272 14.71 4.64 -20.50
CA ARG A 272 15.81 5.59 -20.47
C ARG A 272 15.85 6.41 -21.76
N ILE A 273 15.63 7.70 -21.62
CA ILE A 273 15.96 8.70 -22.62
C ILE A 273 17.35 9.23 -22.29
N GLU A 274 18.30 8.98 -23.18
CA GLU A 274 19.64 9.53 -23.07
C GLU A 274 19.61 11.03 -23.26
N GLN A 275 19.95 11.74 -22.20
CA GLN A 275 19.95 13.18 -22.16
C GLN A 275 21.14 13.65 -21.32
N VAL A 276 21.78 14.73 -21.76
CA VAL A 276 22.90 15.31 -21.01
C VAL A 276 22.35 16.20 -19.89
N ALA A 277 22.64 15.86 -18.64
CA ALA A 277 22.33 16.69 -17.48
C ALA A 277 23.10 18.03 -17.49
N VAL A 278 22.67 18.95 -16.63
CA VAL A 278 23.37 20.22 -16.39
C VAL A 278 23.98 20.23 -14.99
N GLY A 279 25.17 20.80 -14.83
CA GLY A 279 25.75 21.00 -13.51
C GLY A 279 25.01 22.07 -12.71
N GLN A 280 24.93 21.92 -11.39
CA GLN A 280 24.24 22.86 -10.50
C GLN A 280 24.73 24.32 -10.60
N ASP A 281 26.00 24.52 -10.97
CA ASP A 281 26.63 25.82 -11.13
C ASP A 281 26.49 26.40 -12.55
N MET A 282 25.89 25.66 -13.48
CA MET A 282 25.63 26.15 -14.84
C MET A 282 24.73 27.39 -14.79
N LEU A 283 25.07 28.41 -15.58
CA LEU A 283 24.32 29.66 -15.56
C LEU A 283 22.97 29.49 -16.26
N ILE A 284 21.94 30.17 -15.75
CA ILE A 284 20.58 30.13 -16.29
C ILE A 284 20.52 30.41 -17.81
N PRO A 285 21.26 31.38 -18.39
CA PRO A 285 21.28 31.60 -19.84
C PRO A 285 21.76 30.38 -20.66
N ASP A 286 22.74 29.64 -20.15
CA ASP A 286 23.27 28.45 -20.84
C ASP A 286 22.27 27.29 -20.83
N VAL A 287 21.50 27.18 -19.74
CA VAL A 287 20.41 26.20 -19.61
C VAL A 287 19.23 26.56 -20.55
N LEU A 288 18.90 27.84 -20.68
CA LEU A 288 17.90 28.30 -21.66
C LEU A 288 18.34 28.00 -23.09
N GLU A 289 19.62 28.20 -23.40
CA GLU A 289 20.18 27.89 -24.70
C GLU A 289 20.08 26.38 -25.01
N ARG A 290 20.25 25.51 -24.01
CA ARG A 290 20.02 24.05 -24.16
C ARG A 290 18.58 23.74 -24.57
N PHE A 291 17.59 24.33 -23.90
CA PHE A 291 16.18 24.17 -24.29
C PHE A 291 15.90 24.74 -25.68
N ARG A 292 16.53 25.85 -26.06
CA ARG A 292 16.40 26.45 -27.40
C ARG A 292 16.98 25.56 -28.51
N LEU A 293 18.13 24.93 -28.25
CA LEU A 293 18.81 24.05 -29.20
C LEU A 293 18.10 22.69 -29.36
N GLN A 294 17.33 22.27 -28.35
CA GLN A 294 16.56 21.03 -28.36
C GLN A 294 15.09 21.29 -28.01
N PRO A 295 14.25 21.72 -28.98
CA PRO A 295 12.84 22.06 -28.72
C PRO A 295 11.98 20.91 -28.21
N SER A 296 12.41 19.66 -28.40
CA SER A 296 11.75 18.46 -27.85
C SER A 296 12.07 18.21 -26.37
N LEU A 297 12.98 18.98 -25.79
CA LEU A 297 13.43 18.87 -24.42
C LEU A 297 12.46 19.65 -23.52
N ASN A 298 11.71 18.94 -22.67
CA ASN A 298 10.78 19.58 -21.74
C ASN A 298 11.34 19.67 -20.32
N THR A 299 12.31 18.82 -20.00
CA THR A 299 12.86 18.66 -18.66
C THR A 299 14.37 18.50 -18.75
N LEU A 300 15.13 18.99 -17.77
CA LEU A 300 16.56 18.80 -17.61
C LEU A 300 16.87 18.39 -16.16
N ALA A 301 17.66 17.34 -15.98
CA ALA A 301 18.21 16.97 -14.68
C ALA A 301 19.39 17.87 -14.33
N VAL A 302 19.50 18.24 -13.05
CA VAL A 302 20.61 18.98 -12.47
C VAL A 302 21.43 18.06 -11.61
N VAL A 303 22.75 18.02 -11.82
CA VAL A 303 23.69 17.15 -11.10
C VAL A 303 24.76 17.95 -10.34
N ASP A 304 25.31 17.34 -9.29
CA ASP A 304 26.53 17.80 -8.62
C ASP A 304 27.81 17.34 -9.36
N ASP A 305 28.98 17.60 -8.76
CA ASP A 305 30.28 17.24 -9.32
C ASP A 305 30.52 15.71 -9.37
N ASP A 306 29.73 14.92 -8.64
CA ASP A 306 29.80 13.45 -8.59
C ASP A 306 28.78 12.77 -9.53
N ASP A 307 28.15 13.54 -10.43
CA ASP A 307 27.03 13.14 -11.31
C ASP A 307 25.78 12.68 -10.54
N ARG A 308 25.59 13.09 -9.29
CA ARG A 308 24.38 12.77 -8.54
C ARG A 308 23.30 13.80 -8.81
N PRO A 309 22.04 13.39 -9.05
CA PRO A 309 20.95 14.33 -9.26
C PRO A 309 20.65 15.10 -7.98
N VAL A 310 20.66 16.44 -8.09
CA VAL A 310 20.38 17.39 -7.00
C VAL A 310 19.18 18.30 -7.30
N GLY A 311 18.67 18.25 -8.52
CA GLY A 311 17.46 18.96 -8.89
C GLY A 311 16.94 18.61 -10.29
N ILE A 312 15.80 19.18 -10.62
CA ILE A 312 15.17 19.05 -11.94
C ILE A 312 14.65 20.43 -12.38
N ILE A 313 14.63 20.65 -13.69
CA ILE A 313 14.13 21.89 -14.29
C ILE A 313 13.17 21.56 -15.40
N HIS A 314 11.98 22.13 -15.35
CA HIS A 314 11.02 22.06 -16.44
C HIS A 314 11.08 23.35 -17.26
N HIS A 315 11.04 23.22 -18.59
CA HIS A 315 11.13 24.34 -19.51
C HIS A 315 10.04 25.40 -19.25
N HIS A 316 8.81 24.95 -18.93
CA HIS A 316 7.68 25.85 -18.68
C HIS A 316 7.83 26.63 -17.36
N GLU A 317 8.32 25.99 -16.29
CA GLU A 317 8.56 26.65 -14.99
C GLU A 317 9.70 27.67 -15.11
N LEU A 318 10.79 27.29 -15.78
CA LEU A 318 11.92 28.18 -16.03
C LEU A 318 11.49 29.40 -16.86
N SER A 319 10.74 29.18 -17.94
CA SER A 319 10.21 30.26 -18.79
C SER A 319 9.28 31.18 -18.00
N SER A 320 8.36 30.61 -17.22
CA SER A 320 7.43 31.37 -16.37
C SER A 320 8.15 32.21 -15.31
N ALA A 321 9.21 31.66 -14.70
CA ALA A 321 10.02 32.39 -13.72
C ALA A 321 10.71 33.63 -14.32
N LEU A 322 11.13 33.55 -15.58
CA LEU A 322 11.83 34.62 -16.29
C LEU A 322 10.89 35.69 -16.88
N LEU A 323 9.62 35.35 -17.10
CA LEU A 323 8.59 36.32 -17.53
C LEU A 323 8.16 37.29 -16.42
N LYS A 324 8.58 37.06 -15.17
CA LYS A 324 8.28 37.96 -14.04
C LYS A 324 9.03 39.29 -14.20
N PRO A 325 8.45 40.43 -13.78
CA PRO A 325 9.13 41.73 -13.83
C PRO A 325 10.51 41.70 -13.16
N PHE A 326 11.51 42.31 -13.79
CA PHE A 326 12.92 42.37 -13.34
C PHE A 326 13.66 41.02 -13.24
N ALA A 327 13.02 39.89 -13.57
CA ALA A 327 13.63 38.57 -13.46
C ALA A 327 14.89 38.43 -14.34
N HIS A 328 14.85 38.95 -15.57
CA HIS A 328 16.00 38.92 -16.46
C HIS A 328 17.24 39.61 -15.86
N GLU A 329 17.10 40.75 -15.17
CA GLU A 329 18.21 41.45 -14.54
C GLU A 329 18.71 40.71 -13.28
N VAL A 330 17.79 40.15 -12.50
CA VAL A 330 18.11 39.41 -11.26
C VAL A 330 18.82 38.08 -11.54
N PHE A 331 18.46 37.40 -12.63
CA PHE A 331 18.93 36.05 -12.95
C PHE A 331 20.02 36.00 -14.03
N ALA A 332 20.38 37.12 -14.67
CA ALA A 332 21.32 37.20 -15.80
C ALA A 332 22.68 36.50 -15.60
N ARG A 333 23.08 36.19 -14.36
CA ARG A 333 24.34 35.49 -14.02
C ARG A 333 24.20 34.56 -12.82
N LYS A 334 23.00 34.08 -12.51
CA LYS A 334 22.80 33.17 -11.37
C LYS A 334 22.94 31.71 -11.82
N PRO A 335 23.47 30.84 -10.96
CA PRO A 335 23.51 29.41 -11.22
C PRO A 335 22.09 28.84 -11.20
N ILE A 336 21.89 27.78 -11.97
CA ILE A 336 20.59 27.14 -12.14
C ILE A 336 20.05 26.52 -10.84
N ALA A 337 20.95 26.20 -9.89
CA ALA A 337 20.60 25.79 -8.53
C ALA A 337 19.64 26.75 -7.80
N ARG A 338 19.52 28.01 -8.24
CA ARG A 338 18.57 29.00 -7.67
C ARG A 338 17.14 28.85 -8.15
N LEU A 339 16.91 28.17 -9.27
CA LEU A 339 15.59 28.03 -9.90
C LEU A 339 15.17 26.57 -10.09
N MET A 340 16.06 25.60 -9.92
CA MET A 340 15.72 24.18 -9.99
C MET A 340 14.73 23.77 -8.89
N SER A 341 13.87 22.81 -9.20
CA SER A 341 13.09 22.10 -8.19
C SER A 341 13.97 21.05 -7.51
N GLN A 342 13.91 20.98 -6.19
CA GLN A 342 14.49 19.89 -5.39
C GLN A 342 13.49 18.76 -5.14
N ASP A 343 12.21 18.96 -5.46
CA ASP A 343 11.21 17.90 -5.44
C ASP A 343 11.21 17.23 -6.82
N PHE A 344 11.91 16.10 -6.91
CA PHE A 344 11.95 15.24 -8.09
C PHE A 344 11.95 13.77 -7.68
N LEU A 345 11.56 12.90 -8.60
CA LEU A 345 11.66 11.46 -8.46
C LEU A 345 12.92 10.96 -9.15
N ALA A 346 13.82 10.32 -8.39
CA ALA A 346 14.93 9.54 -8.93
C ALA A 346 14.67 8.06 -8.70
N THR A 347 14.90 7.24 -9.73
CA THR A 347 14.64 5.79 -9.72
C THR A 347 15.85 5.03 -10.26
N GLU A 348 16.21 3.93 -9.62
CA GLU A 348 17.34 3.10 -10.05
C GLU A 348 16.96 2.27 -11.28
N THR A 349 17.91 2.05 -12.19
CA THR A 349 17.73 1.24 -13.41
C THR A 349 17.18 -0.17 -13.12
N THR A 350 17.47 -0.72 -11.94
CA THR A 350 17.05 -2.04 -11.50
C THR A 350 15.61 -2.10 -10.97
N GLN A 351 14.94 -0.97 -10.75
CA GLN A 351 13.55 -0.96 -10.27
C GLN A 351 12.58 -1.41 -11.37
N SER A 352 11.51 -2.11 -10.99
CA SER A 352 10.49 -2.57 -11.93
C SER A 352 9.56 -1.44 -12.37
N LEU A 353 8.95 -1.56 -13.55
CA LEU A 353 7.95 -0.59 -14.03
C LEU A 353 6.83 -0.36 -13.01
N GLN A 354 6.35 -1.42 -12.36
CA GLN A 354 5.26 -1.35 -11.39
C GLN A 354 5.68 -0.60 -10.12
N GLN A 355 6.91 -0.81 -9.65
CA GLN A 355 7.45 -0.06 -8.50
C GLN A 355 7.48 1.43 -8.82
N VAL A 356 8.04 1.81 -9.97
CA VAL A 356 8.12 3.21 -10.40
C VAL A 356 6.74 3.80 -10.65
N SER A 357 5.80 3.04 -11.22
CA SER A 357 4.41 3.49 -11.39
C SER A 357 3.73 3.77 -10.07
N ARG A 358 3.96 2.95 -9.04
CA ARG A 358 3.42 3.21 -7.69
C ARG A 358 4.01 4.49 -7.10
N LEU A 359 5.33 4.69 -7.24
CA LEU A 359 6.00 5.93 -6.80
C LEU A 359 5.39 7.17 -7.50
N LEU A 360 5.13 7.07 -8.81
CA LEU A 360 4.50 8.13 -9.57
C LEU A 360 3.03 8.34 -9.20
N THR A 361 2.22 7.30 -9.03
CA THR A 361 0.82 7.44 -8.60
C THR A 361 0.71 8.04 -7.20
N ALA A 362 1.65 7.73 -6.30
CA ALA A 362 1.73 8.34 -4.97
C ALA A 362 2.03 9.85 -5.05
N ARG A 363 2.92 10.27 -5.97
CA ARG A 363 3.31 11.68 -6.18
C ARG A 363 2.34 12.47 -7.09
N ALA A 364 1.65 11.81 -8.02
CA ALA A 364 0.78 12.41 -9.04
C ALA A 364 -0.45 13.15 -8.50
N ARG A 365 -0.70 13.09 -7.18
CA ARG A 365 -1.79 13.83 -6.53
C ARG A 365 -1.62 15.36 -6.58
N GLN A 366 -0.44 15.87 -6.98
CA GLN A 366 -0.21 17.32 -7.14
C GLN A 366 0.21 17.76 -8.55
N ARG A 367 0.84 16.91 -9.38
CA ARG A 367 1.34 17.26 -10.74
C ARG A 367 1.36 16.02 -11.64
N ILE A 368 0.69 16.07 -12.79
CA ILE A 368 0.48 14.90 -13.70
C ILE A 368 1.60 14.77 -14.76
N GLU A 369 2.42 15.81 -14.94
CA GLU A 369 3.33 15.96 -16.09
C GLU A 369 4.81 16.00 -15.72
N GLU A 370 5.27 15.14 -14.80
CA GLU A 370 6.68 15.16 -14.38
C GLU A 370 7.46 13.97 -14.92
N ASP A 371 8.46 14.25 -15.74
CA ASP A 371 9.50 13.28 -16.06
C ASP A 371 10.29 12.92 -14.78
N PHE A 372 10.76 11.68 -14.69
CA PHE A 372 11.55 11.21 -13.55
C PHE A 372 13.00 10.94 -13.96
N ILE A 373 13.92 11.12 -13.02
CA ILE A 373 15.34 10.84 -13.21
C ILE A 373 15.59 9.34 -13.07
N ILE A 374 16.44 8.79 -13.94
CA ILE A 374 16.92 7.42 -13.85
C ILE A 374 18.38 7.45 -13.40
N THR A 375 18.70 6.66 -12.39
CA THR A 375 20.03 6.54 -11.79
C THR A 375 20.57 5.12 -11.88
N GLU A 376 21.89 5.00 -11.87
CA GLU A 376 22.61 3.75 -11.68
C GLU A 376 23.64 3.92 -10.57
N GLY A 377 23.43 3.24 -9.44
CA GLY A 377 24.28 3.42 -8.26
C GLY A 377 24.23 4.85 -7.70
N GLY A 378 23.08 5.52 -7.81
CA GLY A 378 22.87 6.90 -7.41
C GLY A 378 23.43 7.96 -8.36
N ARG A 379 24.09 7.58 -9.47
CA ARG A 379 24.57 8.50 -10.50
C ARG A 379 23.54 8.66 -11.61
N TYR A 380 23.40 9.85 -12.16
CA TYR A 380 22.49 10.16 -13.25
C TYR A 380 22.85 9.38 -14.52
N VAL A 381 21.87 8.72 -15.14
CA VAL A 381 22.05 8.03 -16.42
C VAL A 381 21.01 8.43 -17.49
N GLY A 382 19.95 9.13 -17.11
CA GLY A 382 18.95 9.62 -18.05
C GLY A 382 17.65 10.06 -17.39
N VAL A 383 16.64 10.26 -18.23
CA VAL A 383 15.28 10.65 -17.81
C VAL A 383 14.29 9.62 -18.34
N GLY A 384 13.22 9.35 -17.59
CA GLY A 384 12.07 8.56 -18.04
C GLY A 384 10.79 9.40 -18.03
N ARG A 385 9.90 9.14 -19.00
CA ARG A 385 8.60 9.83 -19.10
C ARG A 385 7.50 8.98 -18.51
N VAL A 386 6.60 9.62 -17.75
CA VAL A 386 5.43 8.95 -17.15
C VAL A 386 4.53 8.33 -18.22
N MET A 387 4.33 9.00 -19.34
CA MET A 387 3.47 8.48 -20.42
C MET A 387 4.04 7.21 -21.06
N ASP A 388 5.36 7.11 -21.20
CA ASP A 388 6.00 5.91 -21.72
C ASP A 388 5.89 4.76 -20.71
N LEU A 389 6.01 5.05 -19.42
CA LEU A 389 5.78 4.08 -18.35
C LEU A 389 4.34 3.54 -18.38
N LEU A 390 3.35 4.44 -18.43
CA LEU A 390 1.93 4.06 -18.47
C LEU A 390 1.63 3.23 -19.72
N ARG A 391 2.20 3.59 -20.87
CA ARG A 391 2.07 2.83 -22.11
C ARG A 391 2.63 1.41 -21.96
N LEU A 392 3.84 1.27 -21.46
CA LEU A 392 4.47 -0.05 -21.25
C LEU A 392 3.71 -0.92 -20.25
N ILE A 393 3.23 -0.35 -19.14
CA ILE A 393 2.39 -1.07 -18.18
C ILE A 393 1.06 -1.50 -18.81
N THR A 394 0.47 -0.65 -19.63
CA THR A 394 -0.79 -0.96 -20.33
C THR A 394 -0.57 -2.07 -21.35
N GLU A 395 0.51 -2.01 -22.13
CA GLU A 395 0.91 -3.07 -23.07
C GLU A 395 1.15 -4.39 -22.32
N GLN A 396 1.81 -4.37 -21.17
CA GLN A 396 2.05 -5.55 -20.33
C GLN A 396 0.74 -6.14 -19.79
N ARG A 397 -0.19 -5.32 -19.30
CA ARG A 397 -1.51 -5.76 -18.84
C ARG A 397 -2.36 -6.36 -19.97
N ILE A 398 -2.34 -5.74 -21.15
CA ILE A 398 -3.02 -6.27 -22.34
C ILE A 398 -2.44 -7.64 -22.71
N GLN A 399 -1.11 -7.78 -22.65
CA GLN A 399 -0.45 -9.04 -22.97
C GLN A 399 -0.75 -10.13 -21.94
N GLN A 400 -0.77 -9.81 -20.64
CA GLN A 400 -1.18 -10.74 -19.58
C GLN A 400 -2.65 -11.19 -19.75
N ALA A 401 -3.56 -10.25 -20.01
CA ALA A 401 -4.98 -10.56 -20.21
C ALA A 401 -5.23 -11.45 -21.45
N LYS A 402 -4.45 -11.29 -22.52
CA LYS A 402 -4.54 -12.15 -23.72
C LYS A 402 -4.22 -13.61 -23.43
N HIS A 403 -3.34 -13.89 -22.47
CA HIS A 403 -2.89 -15.24 -22.16
C HIS A 403 -3.51 -15.82 -20.87
N ALA A 404 -4.48 -15.13 -20.29
CA ALA A 404 -5.25 -15.64 -19.16
C ALA A 404 -6.31 -16.65 -19.63
N ASN A 405 -6.65 -17.61 -18.76
CA ASN A 405 -7.78 -18.47 -18.98
C ASN A 405 -9.08 -17.63 -18.93
N PRO A 406 -9.98 -17.74 -19.92
CA PRO A 406 -11.14 -16.85 -20.04
C PRO A 406 -12.16 -17.02 -18.92
N LEU A 407 -12.21 -18.19 -18.28
CA LEU A 407 -13.14 -18.46 -17.18
C LEU A 407 -12.55 -18.00 -15.85
N THR A 408 -11.37 -18.53 -15.49
CA THR A 408 -10.82 -18.31 -14.14
C THR A 408 -9.95 -17.07 -14.02
N GLN A 409 -9.59 -16.42 -15.13
CA GLN A 409 -8.64 -15.32 -15.22
C GLN A 409 -7.22 -15.66 -14.73
N LEU A 410 -6.97 -16.93 -14.39
CA LEU A 410 -5.64 -17.39 -14.03
C LEU A 410 -4.72 -17.43 -15.26
N PRO A 411 -3.41 -17.30 -15.07
CA PRO A 411 -2.42 -17.50 -16.13
C PRO A 411 -2.67 -18.79 -16.94
N GLY A 412 -2.77 -18.67 -18.26
CA GLY A 412 -2.95 -19.80 -19.17
C GLY A 412 -1.64 -20.41 -19.67
N ASN A 413 -1.70 -21.15 -20.77
CA ASN A 413 -0.59 -21.99 -21.25
C ASN A 413 0.72 -21.25 -21.49
N VAL A 414 0.68 -20.04 -22.06
CA VAL A 414 1.89 -19.26 -22.36
C VAL A 414 2.61 -18.81 -21.07
N PRO A 415 1.95 -18.11 -20.12
CA PRO A 415 2.53 -17.79 -18.82
C PRO A 415 3.02 -19.01 -18.03
N ILE A 416 2.30 -20.14 -18.09
CA ILE A 416 2.71 -21.40 -17.45
C ILE A 416 4.06 -21.87 -17.99
N GLN A 417 4.23 -21.93 -19.31
CA GLN A 417 5.49 -22.33 -19.93
C GLN A 417 6.64 -21.37 -19.60
N GLN A 418 6.38 -20.06 -19.58
CA GLN A 418 7.37 -19.06 -19.17
C GLN A 418 7.80 -19.25 -17.71
N CYS A 419 6.85 -19.54 -16.81
CA CYS A 419 7.14 -19.80 -15.40
C CYS A 419 8.04 -21.04 -15.23
N LEU A 420 7.70 -22.15 -15.89
CA LEU A 420 8.50 -23.38 -15.83
C LEU A 420 9.91 -23.19 -16.41
N THR A 421 10.03 -22.47 -17.53
CA THR A 421 11.33 -22.17 -18.15
C THR A 421 12.21 -21.37 -17.18
N ARG A 422 11.64 -20.31 -16.57
CA ARG A 422 12.35 -19.46 -15.61
C ARG A 422 12.81 -20.25 -14.38
N LEU A 423 11.94 -21.14 -13.88
CA LEU A 423 12.25 -21.98 -12.74
C LEU A 423 13.51 -22.84 -12.97
N LEU A 424 13.63 -23.40 -14.18
CA LEU A 424 14.78 -24.19 -14.61
C LEU A 424 16.04 -23.33 -14.82
N ASP A 425 15.89 -22.17 -15.47
CA ASP A 425 17.00 -21.24 -15.71
C ASP A 425 17.61 -20.69 -14.42
N GLN A 426 16.77 -20.39 -13.43
CA GLN A 426 17.20 -19.88 -12.11
C GLN A 426 17.76 -20.98 -11.19
N ARG A 427 17.71 -22.26 -11.57
CA ARG A 427 18.20 -23.40 -10.77
C ARG A 427 17.65 -23.44 -9.34
N ARG A 428 16.36 -23.13 -9.19
CA ARG A 428 15.70 -23.08 -7.88
C ARG A 428 15.10 -24.43 -7.52
N GLU A 429 15.22 -24.80 -6.24
CA GLU A 429 14.42 -25.88 -5.68
C GLU A 429 12.96 -25.43 -5.62
N ALA A 430 12.08 -26.26 -6.16
CA ALA A 430 10.65 -25.99 -6.18
C ALA A 430 9.87 -27.28 -6.39
N VAL A 431 8.54 -27.17 -6.28
CA VAL A 431 7.63 -28.27 -6.54
C VAL A 431 6.66 -27.86 -7.63
N VAL A 432 6.57 -28.65 -8.70
CA VAL A 432 5.58 -28.48 -9.75
C VAL A 432 4.46 -29.48 -9.52
N CYS A 433 3.23 -29.01 -9.43
CA CYS A 433 2.06 -29.81 -9.12
C CYS A 433 0.98 -29.61 -10.17
N TYR A 434 0.59 -30.67 -10.87
CA TYR A 434 -0.67 -30.70 -11.61
C TYR A 434 -1.81 -31.04 -10.65
N VAL A 435 -2.90 -30.31 -10.76
CA VAL A 435 -4.12 -30.52 -9.98
C VAL A 435 -5.28 -30.75 -10.94
N ASP A 436 -6.02 -31.83 -10.72
CA ASP A 436 -7.12 -32.26 -11.58
C ASP A 436 -8.32 -32.70 -10.75
N ILE A 437 -9.52 -32.40 -11.24
CA ILE A 437 -10.79 -32.70 -10.57
C ILE A 437 -11.30 -34.08 -11.00
N ASP A 438 -11.33 -35.01 -10.07
CA ASP A 438 -11.85 -36.36 -10.31
C ASP A 438 -13.36 -36.36 -10.48
N GLY A 439 -13.85 -37.02 -11.54
CA GLY A 439 -15.29 -37.16 -11.82
C GLY A 439 -15.93 -35.90 -12.41
N PHE A 440 -15.15 -34.93 -12.89
CA PHE A 440 -15.68 -33.65 -13.39
C PHE A 440 -16.61 -33.79 -14.60
N LYS A 441 -16.28 -34.65 -15.57
CA LYS A 441 -17.17 -34.88 -16.73
C LYS A 441 -18.54 -35.47 -16.34
N PRO A 442 -18.60 -36.59 -15.59
CA PRO A 442 -19.88 -37.09 -15.06
C PRO A 442 -20.67 -36.07 -14.25
N PHE A 443 -19.98 -35.20 -13.49
CA PHE A 443 -20.61 -34.10 -12.78
C PHE A 443 -21.26 -33.10 -13.75
N ASN A 444 -20.56 -32.67 -14.80
CA ASN A 444 -21.11 -31.77 -15.82
C ASN A 444 -22.29 -32.39 -16.59
N ASP A 445 -22.21 -33.69 -16.88
CA ASP A 445 -23.30 -34.41 -17.55
C ASP A 445 -24.58 -34.45 -16.70
N LEU A 446 -24.46 -34.43 -15.37
CA LEU A 446 -25.60 -34.43 -14.43
C LEU A 446 -26.08 -33.03 -14.04
N TYR A 447 -25.17 -32.11 -13.73
CA TYR A 447 -25.46 -30.80 -13.15
C TYR A 447 -25.41 -29.64 -14.15
N GLY A 448 -24.91 -29.89 -15.36
CA GLY A 448 -24.75 -28.91 -16.42
C GLY A 448 -23.44 -28.14 -16.34
N TYR A 449 -22.98 -27.65 -17.50
CA TYR A 449 -21.71 -26.94 -17.65
C TYR A 449 -21.63 -25.65 -16.82
N ALA A 450 -22.75 -24.93 -16.61
CA ALA A 450 -22.75 -23.72 -15.78
C ALA A 450 -22.33 -24.02 -14.33
N LYS A 451 -22.83 -25.11 -13.74
CA LYS A 451 -22.38 -25.57 -12.42
C LYS A 451 -20.95 -26.11 -12.45
N GLY A 452 -20.55 -26.72 -13.56
CA GLY A 452 -19.15 -27.10 -13.81
C GLY A 452 -18.20 -25.91 -13.74
N ASP A 453 -18.56 -24.82 -14.42
CA ASP A 453 -17.77 -23.58 -14.44
C ASP A 453 -17.66 -22.98 -13.03
N GLU A 454 -18.74 -23.01 -12.23
CA GLU A 454 -18.70 -22.60 -10.83
C GLU A 454 -17.73 -23.46 -9.98
N VAL A 455 -17.64 -24.77 -10.25
CA VAL A 455 -16.67 -25.67 -9.60
C VAL A 455 -15.24 -25.32 -10.02
N LEU A 456 -14.98 -25.01 -11.29
CA LEU A 456 -13.66 -24.57 -11.76
C LEU A 456 -13.23 -23.25 -11.11
N LEU A 457 -14.15 -22.30 -11.01
CA LEU A 457 -13.95 -21.04 -10.29
C LEU A 457 -13.69 -21.29 -8.80
N CYS A 458 -14.40 -22.22 -8.18
CA CYS A 458 -14.19 -22.62 -6.79
C CYS A 458 -12.78 -23.17 -6.56
N LEU A 459 -12.28 -24.05 -7.44
CA LEU A 459 -10.92 -24.58 -7.33
C LEU A 459 -9.88 -23.46 -7.55
N ALA A 460 -10.06 -22.63 -8.58
CA ALA A 460 -9.18 -21.50 -8.86
C ALA A 460 -9.06 -20.55 -7.66
N GLN A 461 -10.18 -20.24 -7.02
CA GLN A 461 -10.22 -19.39 -5.82
C GLN A 461 -9.56 -20.10 -4.62
N THR A 462 -9.83 -21.38 -4.42
CA THR A 462 -9.25 -22.16 -3.32
C THR A 462 -7.73 -22.27 -3.44
N LEU A 463 -7.21 -22.46 -4.65
CA LEU A 463 -5.77 -22.42 -4.93
C LEU A 463 -5.19 -21.03 -4.64
N SER A 464 -5.83 -19.98 -5.15
CA SER A 464 -5.34 -18.60 -5.00
C SER A 464 -5.31 -18.11 -3.54
N GLU A 465 -6.23 -18.59 -2.69
CA GLU A 465 -6.27 -18.24 -1.27
C GLU A 465 -5.26 -19.00 -0.39
N ARG A 466 -4.92 -20.24 -0.77
CA ARG A 466 -4.04 -21.11 0.05
C ARG A 466 -2.57 -20.99 -0.29
N LEU A 467 -2.27 -20.48 -1.48
CA LEU A 467 -0.92 -20.37 -2.01
C LEU A 467 -0.40 -18.95 -1.84
N ASP A 468 0.90 -18.80 -1.62
CA ASP A 468 1.51 -17.48 -1.44
C ASP A 468 1.76 -16.84 -2.82
N PRO A 469 1.05 -15.80 -3.23
CA PRO A 469 1.23 -15.18 -4.55
C PRO A 469 2.61 -14.55 -4.75
N HIS A 470 3.41 -14.37 -3.69
CA HIS A 470 4.78 -13.86 -3.78
C HIS A 470 5.83 -14.96 -4.02
N GLN A 471 5.52 -16.22 -3.71
CA GLN A 471 6.45 -17.35 -3.78
C GLN A 471 5.98 -18.50 -4.67
N ASP A 472 4.68 -18.59 -4.90
CA ASP A 472 4.02 -19.66 -5.64
C ASP A 472 3.36 -19.08 -6.90
N PHE A 473 3.08 -19.95 -7.86
CA PHE A 473 2.40 -19.62 -9.11
C PHE A 473 1.24 -20.58 -9.34
N VAL A 474 0.10 -20.05 -9.80
CA VAL A 474 -1.09 -20.83 -10.15
C VAL A 474 -1.48 -20.50 -11.57
N GLY A 475 -1.68 -21.52 -12.39
CA GLY A 475 -2.17 -21.41 -13.76
C GLY A 475 -3.33 -22.37 -14.03
N HIS A 476 -4.15 -22.02 -15.01
CA HIS A 476 -5.25 -22.85 -15.50
C HIS A 476 -5.03 -23.18 -16.98
N ILE A 477 -4.70 -24.43 -17.25
CA ILE A 477 -4.36 -24.95 -18.59
C ILE A 477 -5.62 -25.02 -19.45
N GLY A 478 -6.69 -25.62 -18.91
CA GLY A 478 -8.00 -25.72 -19.53
C GLY A 478 -8.79 -26.92 -19.01
N GLY A 479 -10.12 -26.89 -19.13
CA GLY A 479 -10.97 -27.95 -18.57
C GLY A 479 -10.85 -28.01 -17.05
N ASP A 480 -10.54 -29.19 -16.52
CA ASP A 480 -10.27 -29.48 -15.11
C ASP A 480 -8.77 -29.45 -14.74
N ASP A 481 -7.88 -29.06 -15.66
CA ASP A 481 -6.43 -29.09 -15.47
C ASP A 481 -5.83 -27.76 -14.97
N PHE A 482 -5.27 -27.80 -13.77
CA PHE A 482 -4.53 -26.69 -13.15
C PHE A 482 -3.06 -27.05 -12.96
N LEU A 483 -2.19 -26.03 -13.00
CA LEU A 483 -0.78 -26.16 -12.70
C LEU A 483 -0.39 -25.21 -11.58
N VAL A 484 0.35 -25.73 -10.63
CA VAL A 484 0.88 -24.97 -9.49
C VAL A 484 2.39 -25.14 -9.44
N VAL A 485 3.12 -24.05 -9.22
CA VAL A 485 4.54 -24.07 -8.88
C VAL A 485 4.67 -23.55 -7.45
N LEU A 486 5.29 -24.33 -6.57
CA LEU A 486 5.42 -24.02 -5.15
C LEU A 486 6.89 -23.79 -4.82
N GLY A 487 7.22 -22.56 -4.46
CA GLY A 487 8.52 -22.21 -3.89
C GLY A 487 8.55 -22.35 -2.36
N SER A 488 7.37 -22.45 -1.75
CA SER A 488 7.19 -22.50 -0.30
C SER A 488 7.64 -23.85 0.29
N THR A 489 8.39 -23.82 1.40
CA THR A 489 8.91 -25.04 2.06
C THR A 489 7.81 -25.88 2.72
N ASP A 490 6.65 -25.29 3.03
CA ASP A 490 5.49 -25.93 3.64
C ASP A 490 4.47 -26.47 2.61
N TRP A 491 4.89 -26.61 1.34
CA TRP A 491 4.03 -27.02 0.22
C TRP A 491 3.19 -28.29 0.51
N ARG A 492 3.74 -29.29 1.21
CA ARG A 492 3.00 -30.52 1.57
C ARG A 492 1.80 -30.22 2.45
N GLN A 493 1.97 -29.34 3.45
CA GLN A 493 0.88 -28.95 4.34
C GLN A 493 -0.19 -28.16 3.57
N ARG A 494 0.22 -27.31 2.63
CA ARG A 494 -0.69 -26.53 1.78
C ARG A 494 -1.52 -27.42 0.87
N LEU A 495 -0.88 -28.37 0.18
CA LEU A 495 -1.56 -29.34 -0.70
C LEU A 495 -2.47 -30.28 0.09
N ASN A 496 -2.04 -30.79 1.25
CA ASN A 496 -2.89 -31.66 2.07
C ASN A 496 -4.15 -30.94 2.57
N GLY A 497 -4.07 -29.64 2.86
CA GLY A 497 -5.25 -28.85 3.24
C GLY A 497 -6.11 -28.39 2.05
N LEU A 498 -5.62 -28.51 0.81
CA LEU A 498 -6.35 -28.09 -0.39
C LEU A 498 -7.62 -28.92 -0.58
N MET A 499 -7.54 -30.24 -0.40
CA MET A 499 -8.66 -31.15 -0.58
C MET A 499 -9.80 -30.86 0.39
N ALA A 500 -9.50 -30.72 1.68
CA ALA A 500 -10.52 -30.43 2.70
C ALA A 500 -11.23 -29.11 2.40
N ALA A 501 -10.49 -28.07 2.00
CA ALA A 501 -11.06 -26.78 1.64
C ALA A 501 -11.92 -26.86 0.36
N PHE A 502 -11.45 -27.58 -0.66
CA PHE A 502 -12.19 -27.76 -1.91
C PHE A 502 -13.49 -28.56 -1.68
N GLN A 503 -13.43 -29.66 -0.92
CA GLN A 503 -14.61 -30.47 -0.61
C GLN A 503 -15.65 -29.70 0.18
N GLU A 504 -15.24 -28.94 1.20
CA GLU A 504 -16.16 -28.15 2.02
C GLU A 504 -16.91 -27.12 1.17
N ARG A 505 -16.19 -26.40 0.30
CA ARG A 505 -16.80 -25.44 -0.63
C ARG A 505 -17.70 -26.13 -1.65
N CYS A 506 -17.32 -27.31 -2.15
CA CYS A 506 -18.10 -28.00 -3.16
C CYS A 506 -19.44 -28.55 -2.67
N ARG A 507 -19.68 -28.65 -1.35
CA ARG A 507 -20.91 -29.22 -0.78
C ARG A 507 -22.17 -28.55 -1.33
N HIS A 508 -22.14 -27.22 -1.52
CA HIS A 508 -23.31 -26.46 -1.97
C HIS A 508 -23.70 -26.70 -3.44
N PHE A 509 -22.83 -27.31 -4.26
CA PHE A 509 -23.15 -27.60 -5.65
C PHE A 509 -24.06 -28.83 -5.80
N TYR A 510 -24.03 -29.72 -4.82
CA TYR A 510 -24.76 -30.97 -4.81
C TYR A 510 -26.19 -30.82 -4.28
N ARG A 511 -27.06 -31.72 -4.73
CA ARG A 511 -28.34 -31.97 -4.07
C ARG A 511 -28.12 -32.72 -2.77
N SER A 512 -28.99 -32.53 -1.78
CA SER A 512 -28.89 -33.19 -0.47
C SER A 512 -28.83 -34.71 -0.57
N GLU A 513 -29.59 -35.32 -1.48
CA GLU A 513 -29.60 -36.76 -1.74
C GLU A 513 -28.21 -37.31 -2.13
N HIS A 514 -27.42 -36.56 -2.88
CA HIS A 514 -26.07 -36.97 -3.29
C HIS A 514 -25.04 -36.76 -2.18
N LEU A 515 -25.22 -35.74 -1.33
CA LEU A 515 -24.37 -35.51 -0.17
C LEU A 515 -24.56 -36.60 0.89
N GLU A 516 -25.82 -37.00 1.14
CA GLU A 516 -26.16 -38.07 2.08
C GLU A 516 -25.64 -39.43 1.59
N ALA A 517 -25.72 -39.70 0.29
CA ALA A 517 -25.22 -40.93 -0.32
C ALA A 517 -23.69 -40.95 -0.51
N GLY A 518 -23.02 -39.80 -0.45
CA GLY A 518 -21.58 -39.68 -0.74
C GLY A 518 -21.20 -39.93 -2.21
N CYS A 519 -22.19 -39.98 -3.11
CA CYS A 519 -22.02 -40.30 -4.52
C CYS A 519 -23.19 -39.74 -5.36
N PHE A 520 -23.04 -39.76 -6.69
CA PHE A 520 -24.10 -39.45 -7.64
C PHE A 520 -24.12 -40.43 -8.81
N LEU A 521 -25.29 -40.63 -9.41
CA LEU A 521 -25.46 -41.52 -10.58
C LEU A 521 -25.38 -40.70 -11.87
N ALA A 522 -24.49 -41.10 -12.76
CA ALA A 522 -24.37 -40.52 -14.10
C ALA A 522 -24.15 -41.62 -15.16
N TYR A 523 -24.36 -41.28 -16.43
CA TYR A 523 -24.09 -42.20 -17.53
C TYR A 523 -22.60 -42.15 -17.91
N ASP A 524 -21.99 -43.31 -18.11
CA ASP A 524 -20.67 -43.39 -18.72
C ASP A 524 -20.73 -43.18 -20.25
N ARG A 525 -19.56 -43.24 -20.90
CA ARG A 525 -19.45 -43.07 -22.37
C ARG A 525 -20.18 -44.16 -23.17
N ASP A 526 -20.48 -45.29 -22.54
CA ASP A 526 -21.19 -46.43 -23.13
C ASP A 526 -22.71 -46.37 -22.86
N GLY A 527 -23.19 -45.27 -22.26
CA GLY A 527 -24.60 -45.08 -21.92
C GLY A 527 -25.09 -45.92 -20.74
N ARG A 528 -24.18 -46.48 -19.93
CA ARG A 528 -24.52 -47.25 -18.74
C ARG A 528 -24.53 -46.35 -17.51
N ARG A 529 -25.52 -46.51 -16.64
CA ARG A 529 -25.54 -45.83 -15.34
C ARG A 529 -24.43 -46.38 -14.46
N ARG A 530 -23.58 -45.50 -13.95
CA ARG A 530 -22.57 -45.79 -12.94
C ARG A 530 -22.68 -44.83 -11.77
N GLU A 531 -22.26 -45.31 -10.62
CA GLU A 531 -22.09 -44.52 -9.42
C GLU A 531 -20.71 -43.86 -9.44
N TYR A 532 -20.69 -42.55 -9.21
CA TYR A 532 -19.49 -41.74 -9.13
C TYR A 532 -19.40 -41.13 -7.72
N PRO A 533 -18.22 -41.17 -7.07
CA PRO A 533 -18.02 -40.48 -5.81
C PRO A 533 -18.16 -38.96 -5.99
N LEU A 534 -18.37 -38.23 -4.91
CA LEU A 534 -18.29 -36.76 -4.93
C LEU A 534 -16.90 -36.33 -5.45
N LEU A 535 -16.87 -35.18 -6.11
CA LEU A 535 -15.66 -34.59 -6.69
C LEU A 535 -14.51 -34.58 -5.68
N SER A 536 -13.35 -35.00 -6.16
CA SER A 536 -12.10 -35.06 -5.42
C SER A 536 -10.96 -34.50 -6.27
N LEU A 537 -9.76 -34.41 -5.71
CA LEU A 537 -8.59 -33.91 -6.41
C LEU A 537 -7.52 -34.99 -6.54
N SER A 538 -6.96 -35.10 -7.74
CA SER A 538 -5.77 -35.89 -8.03
C SER A 538 -4.58 -34.97 -8.30
N LEU A 539 -3.50 -35.15 -7.54
CA LEU A 539 -2.33 -34.28 -7.57
C LEU A 539 -1.09 -35.03 -8.07
N GLY A 540 -0.56 -34.58 -9.21
CA GLY A 540 0.71 -35.04 -9.75
C GLY A 540 1.83 -34.09 -9.36
N VAL A 541 2.72 -34.52 -8.47
CA VAL A 541 3.75 -33.68 -7.86
C VAL A 541 5.14 -34.07 -8.35
N VAL A 542 5.92 -33.10 -8.78
CA VAL A 542 7.31 -33.26 -9.20
C VAL A 542 8.21 -32.35 -8.36
N GLU A 543 9.10 -32.95 -7.58
CA GLU A 543 10.16 -32.22 -6.87
C GLU A 543 11.30 -31.89 -7.84
N LEU A 544 11.69 -30.62 -7.90
CA LEU A 544 12.84 -30.13 -8.64
C LEU A 544 13.99 -29.82 -7.68
N ASP A 545 15.17 -30.34 -8.00
CA ASP A 545 16.42 -29.92 -7.39
C ASP A 545 17.13 -28.84 -8.24
N GLN A 546 18.20 -28.28 -7.69
CA GLN A 546 18.98 -27.19 -8.31
C GLN A 546 19.64 -27.58 -9.65
N ASP A 547 19.78 -28.89 -9.93
CA ASP A 547 20.41 -29.41 -11.14
C ASP A 547 19.40 -29.90 -12.18
N ALA A 548 18.09 -29.82 -11.90
CA ALA A 548 17.05 -30.30 -12.81
C ALA A 548 17.05 -29.59 -14.16
N GLY A 549 17.41 -28.30 -14.21
CA GLY A 549 17.56 -27.53 -15.47
C GLY A 549 18.65 -28.05 -16.41
N LYS A 550 19.54 -28.95 -15.96
CA LYS A 550 20.51 -29.64 -16.83
C LYS A 550 19.95 -30.92 -17.44
N ARG A 551 18.84 -31.44 -16.92
CA ARG A 551 18.28 -32.77 -17.23
C ARG A 551 16.97 -32.69 -18.01
N VAL A 552 16.15 -31.67 -17.74
CA VAL A 552 14.83 -31.49 -18.35
C VAL A 552 14.60 -30.04 -18.76
N ASP A 553 13.86 -29.84 -19.85
CA ASP A 553 13.32 -28.55 -20.25
C ASP A 553 11.88 -28.37 -19.74
N ALA A 554 11.28 -27.18 -19.97
CA ALA A 554 9.94 -26.87 -19.50
C ALA A 554 8.86 -27.81 -20.05
N SER A 555 9.03 -28.34 -21.27
CA SER A 555 8.10 -29.27 -21.89
C SER A 555 8.19 -30.66 -21.25
N ALA A 556 9.41 -31.16 -21.05
CA ALA A 556 9.67 -32.42 -20.36
C ALA A 556 9.19 -32.38 -18.90
N LEU A 557 9.39 -31.26 -18.20
CA LEU A 557 8.92 -31.07 -16.83
C LEU A 557 7.39 -31.09 -16.72
N ALA A 558 6.68 -30.41 -17.63
CA ALA A 558 5.23 -30.48 -17.72
C ALA A 558 4.76 -31.92 -18.04
N GLY A 559 5.50 -32.64 -18.89
CA GLY A 559 5.27 -34.05 -19.19
C GLY A 559 5.38 -34.96 -17.97
N LEU A 560 6.45 -34.82 -17.17
CA LEU A 560 6.64 -35.56 -15.92
C LEU A 560 5.52 -35.30 -14.91
N ALA A 561 5.10 -34.04 -14.78
CA ALA A 561 4.02 -33.70 -13.85
C ALA A 561 2.65 -34.22 -14.33
N SER A 562 2.43 -34.26 -15.64
CA SER A 562 1.26 -34.92 -16.24
C SER A 562 1.28 -36.45 -16.04
N GLU A 563 2.44 -37.09 -16.11
CA GLU A 563 2.61 -38.52 -15.79
C GLU A 563 2.31 -38.79 -14.31
N ALA A 564 2.87 -37.98 -13.41
CA ALA A 564 2.60 -38.06 -11.98
C ALA A 564 1.09 -37.94 -11.70
N LYS A 565 0.41 -37.01 -12.38
CA LYS A 565 -1.04 -36.83 -12.28
C LYS A 565 -1.81 -38.07 -12.74
N ARG A 566 -1.38 -38.69 -13.85
CA ARG A 566 -2.01 -39.94 -14.34
C ARG A 566 -1.88 -41.07 -13.33
N ASN A 567 -0.75 -41.16 -12.63
CA ASN A 567 -0.54 -42.14 -11.57
C ASN A 567 -1.40 -41.83 -10.33
N ALA A 568 -1.57 -40.55 -9.99
CA ALA A 568 -2.46 -40.12 -8.92
C ALA A 568 -3.91 -40.60 -9.18
N LYS A 569 -4.43 -40.37 -10.40
CA LYS A 569 -5.79 -40.80 -10.82
C LYS A 569 -6.07 -42.30 -10.75
N MET A 570 -5.05 -43.15 -10.63
CA MET A 570 -5.24 -44.60 -10.45
C MET A 570 -5.69 -44.95 -9.03
N VAL A 571 -5.54 -44.04 -8.08
CA VAL A 571 -5.99 -44.19 -6.69
C VAL A 571 -7.37 -43.54 -6.55
N PRO A 572 -8.40 -44.28 -6.11
CA PRO A 572 -9.73 -43.70 -5.91
C PRO A 572 -9.73 -42.61 -4.82
N GLY A 573 -10.32 -41.45 -5.13
CA GLY A 573 -10.44 -40.33 -4.20
C GLY A 573 -9.18 -39.44 -4.17
N TYR A 574 -9.02 -38.65 -3.10
CA TYR A 574 -7.86 -37.77 -2.97
C TYR A 574 -6.56 -38.55 -3.08
N SER A 575 -5.71 -38.14 -4.02
CA SER A 575 -4.44 -38.79 -4.26
C SER A 575 -3.35 -37.77 -4.53
N LEU A 576 -2.16 -38.04 -4.00
CA LEU A 576 -0.95 -37.28 -4.27
C LEU A 576 0.13 -38.27 -4.69
N HIS A 577 0.62 -38.13 -5.92
CA HIS A 577 1.70 -38.95 -6.43
C HIS A 577 2.95 -38.11 -6.65
N LEU A 578 4.07 -38.53 -6.04
CA LEU A 578 5.32 -37.82 -6.04
C LEU A 578 6.32 -38.45 -7.01
N MET A 579 6.87 -37.64 -7.91
CA MET A 579 8.02 -37.96 -8.75
C MET A 579 9.15 -36.97 -8.50
N ARG A 580 10.37 -37.31 -8.90
CA ARG A 580 11.54 -36.43 -8.84
C ARG A 580 12.04 -36.19 -10.25
N ALA A 581 12.25 -34.92 -10.60
CA ALA A 581 12.82 -34.52 -11.89
C ALA A 581 14.33 -34.71 -11.91
#